data_AF-A0A1Q8AWC9-F1
#
_entry.id   AF-A0A1Q8AWC9-F1
#
_cell.length_a   1.000
_cell.length_b   1.000
_cell.length_c   1.000
_cell.angle_alpha   90.00
_cell.angle_beta   90.00
_cell.angle_gamma   90.00
#
_symmetry.space_group_name_H-M   'P 1'
#
loop_
_entity.id
_entity.type
_entity.pdbx_description
1 polymer ?
#
loop_
_entity_poly.entity_id
_entity_poly.type
_entity_poly.pdbx_seq_one_letter_code
_entity_poly.pdbx_strand_id
1 'polypeptide(L)' 'MIFLIEYDRKRGRIVTFKRFPDTDRSTAEKDRLDLELNRNGQEVRTEIVLLEAATEDALRQTHRRYFQNAREIIESST' A
#
# COMPACT_ATOMS: atom_id res chain seq x y z
N MET A 1 6.62 11.68 4.82
CA MET A 1 5.48 11.50 3.90
C MET A 1 4.71 10.28 4.33
N ILE A 2 3.39 10.31 4.17
CA ILE A 2 2.50 9.20 4.45
C ILE A 2 2.01 8.62 3.13
N PHE A 3 1.97 7.30 3.04
CA PHE A 3 1.58 6.57 1.84
C PHE A 3 0.42 5.63 2.17
N LEU A 4 -0.70 5.77 1.47
CA LEU A 4 -1.83 4.85 1.57
C LEU A 4 -1.75 3.83 0.45
N ILE A 5 -1.69 2.56 0.82
CA ILE A 5 -1.63 1.44 -0.10
C ILE A 5 -2.86 0.56 0.11
N GLU A 6 -3.59 0.34 -0.97
CA GLU A 6 -4.55 -0.76 -1.10
C GLU A 6 -3.93 -1.84 -1.97
N TYR A 7 -3.77 -3.04 -1.43
CA TYR A 7 -3.13 -4.17 -2.08
C TYR A 7 -4.09 -5.34 -2.22
N ASP A 8 -4.35 -5.76 -3.45
CA ASP A 8 -5.14 -6.95 -3.76
C ASP A 8 -4.23 -8.17 -3.63
N ARG A 9 -4.32 -8.89 -2.50
CA ARG A 9 -3.48 -10.07 -2.24
C ARG A 9 -3.78 -11.21 -3.22
N LYS A 10 -4.99 -11.29 -3.78
CA LYS A 10 -5.37 -12.34 -4.74
C LYS A 10 -4.69 -12.12 -6.08
N ARG A 11 -4.60 -10.87 -6.52
CA ARG A 11 -3.95 -10.49 -7.78
C ARG A 11 -2.47 -10.16 -7.62
N GLY A 12 -1.99 -10.00 -6.39
CA GLY A 12 -0.60 -9.67 -6.10
C GLY A 12 -0.19 -8.27 -6.58
N ARG A 13 -1.11 -7.29 -6.52
CA ARG A 13 -0.84 -5.95 -7.05
C ARG A 13 -1.46 -4.84 -6.21
N ILE A 14 -0.84 -3.66 -6.27
CA ILE A 14 -1.40 -2.43 -5.73
C ILE A 14 -2.61 -2.02 -6.57
N VAL A 15 -3.72 -1.73 -5.91
CA VAL A 15 -4.96 -1.20 -6.49
C VAL A 15 -5.01 0.31 -6.34
N THR A 16 -4.65 0.81 -5.15
CA THR A 16 -4.63 2.24 -4.83
C THR A 16 -3.30 2.60 -4.19
N PHE A 17 -2.70 3.69 -4.65
CA PHE A 17 -1.50 4.29 -4.08
C PHE A 17 -1.68 5.80 -3.98
N LYS A 18 -1.79 6.32 -2.75
CA LYS A 18 -1.91 7.77 -2.51
C LYS A 18 -0.76 8.25 -1.61
N ARG A 19 -0.39 9.51 -1.79
CA ARG A 19 0.67 10.18 -1.03
C ARG A 19 0.08 11.36 -0.30
N PHE A 20 0.50 11.55 0.95
CA PHE A 20 0.10 12.67 1.79
C PHE A 20 1.35 13.27 2.44
N PRO A 21 1.40 14.60 2.62
CA PRO A 21 2.39 15.19 3.51
C PRO A 21 2.15 14.72 4.95
N ASP A 22 3.18 14.75 5.78
CA ASP A 22 3.08 14.31 7.19
C ASP A 22 2.08 15.13 8.01
N THR A 23 1.80 16.36 7.57
CA THR A 23 0.78 17.25 8.16
C THR A 23 -0.65 16.77 7.94
N ASP A 24 -0.89 15.95 6.92
CA ASP A 24 -2.24 15.54 6.49
C ASP A 24 -2.61 14.15 6.99
N ARG A 25 -2.06 13.75 8.15
CA ARG A 25 -2.29 12.42 8.74
C ARG A 25 -3.77 12.11 8.94
N SER A 26 -4.56 13.07 9.42
CA SER A 26 -6.00 12.89 9.63
C SER A 26 -6.74 12.62 8.32
N THR A 27 -6.33 13.28 7.22
CA THR A 27 -6.87 13.02 5.88
C THR A 27 -6.51 11.61 5.41
N ALA A 28 -5.26 11.19 5.60
CA ALA A 28 -4.79 9.87 5.23
C ALA A 28 -5.54 8.75 6.00
N GLU A 29 -5.81 8.94 7.29
CA GLU A 29 -6.60 8.02 8.12
C GLU A 29 -8.06 7.96 7.69
N LYS A 30 -8.66 9.11 7.35
CA LYS A 30 -10.02 9.16 6.82
C LYS A 30 -10.12 8.39 5.50
N ASP A 31 -9.21 8.64 4.56
CA ASP A 31 -9.17 7.93 3.27
C ASP A 31 -8.96 6.42 3.46
N ARG A 32 -8.15 6.01 4.45
CA ARG A 32 -7.97 4.60 4.81
C ARG A 32 -9.31 3.98 5.24
N LEU A 33 -10.00 4.63 6.18
CA LEU A 33 -11.28 4.17 6.70
C LEU A 33 -12.34 4.08 5.59
N ASP A 34 -12.40 5.08 4.71
CA ASP A 34 -13.33 5.08 3.58
C ASP A 34 -13.07 3.89 2.65
N LEU A 35 -11.81 3.57 2.34
CA LEU A 35 -11.47 2.36 1.59
C LEU A 35 -11.87 1.07 2.33
N GLU A 36 -11.61 0.99 3.64
CA GLU A 36 -11.98 -0.17 4.47
C GLU A 36 -13.51 -0.40 4.44
N LEU A 37 -14.30 0.67 4.56
CA LEU A 37 -15.77 0.61 4.50
C LEU A 37 -16.26 0.22 3.10
N ASN A 38 -15.69 0.79 2.03
CA ASN A 38 -16.06 0.46 0.65
C ASN A 38 -15.73 -1.00 0.27
N ARG A 39 -14.81 -1.65 0.98
CA ARG A 39 -14.47 -3.06 0.80
C ARG A 39 -15.22 -4.00 1.74
N ASN A 40 -15.93 -3.47 2.73
CA ASN A 40 -16.72 -4.27 3.65
C ASN A 40 -17.87 -4.97 2.89
N GLY A 41 -17.84 -6.30 2.82
CA GLY A 41 -18.79 -7.14 2.08
C GLY A 41 -18.26 -7.73 0.76
N GLN A 42 -17.06 -7.36 0.32
CA GLN A 42 -16.32 -8.05 -0.76
C GLN A 42 -15.28 -8.97 -0.12
N GLU A 43 -15.07 -10.19 -0.67
CA GLU A 43 -14.13 -11.20 -0.15
C GLU A 43 -12.84 -10.60 0.45
N VAL A 44 -12.61 -10.87 1.74
CA VAL A 44 -11.56 -10.31 2.61
C VAL A 44 -10.16 -10.73 2.15
N ARG A 45 -9.67 -10.15 1.05
CA ARG A 45 -8.30 -10.37 0.53
C ARG A 45 -7.59 -9.09 0.11
N THR A 46 -8.17 -7.94 0.42
CA THR A 46 -7.52 -6.64 0.22
C THR A 46 -6.84 -6.21 1.51
N GLU A 47 -5.59 -5.76 1.41
CA GLU A 47 -4.83 -5.19 2.52
C GLU A 47 -4.77 -3.68 2.34
N ILE A 48 -5.20 -2.91 3.34
CA ILE A 48 -5.21 -1.45 3.29
C ILE A 48 -4.30 -0.95 4.41
N VAL A 49 -3.21 -0.25 4.07
CA VAL A 49 -2.18 0.17 5.02
C VAL A 49 -1.74 1.61 4.80
N LEU A 50 -1.37 2.27 5.89
CA LEU A 50 -0.65 3.55 5.87
C LEU A 50 0.80 3.31 6.28
N LEU A 51 1.73 3.78 5.47
CA LEU A 51 3.16 3.65 5.69
C LEU A 51 3.82 5.02 5.69
N GLU A 52 4.81 5.21 6.56
CA GLU A 52 5.56 6.46 6.66
C GLU A 52 6.97 6.26 6.09
N ALA A 53 7.39 7.14 5.20
CA ALA A 53 8.75 7.16 4.67
C ALA A 53 9.17 8.57 4.24
N ALA A 54 10.48 8.80 4.15
CA ALA A 54 11.02 10.07 3.67
C ALA A 54 10.70 10.31 2.19
N THR A 55 10.72 9.25 1.37
CA THR A 55 10.43 9.30 -0.07
C THR A 55 9.74 8.01 -0.52
N GLU A 56 9.14 8.02 -1.71
CA GLU A 56 8.58 6.79 -2.31
C GLU A 56 9.68 5.74 -2.58
N ASP A 57 10.88 6.17 -2.96
CA ASP A 57 12.00 5.26 -3.18
C ASP A 57 12.39 4.52 -1.89
N ALA A 58 12.52 5.26 -0.78
CA ALA A 58 12.78 4.66 0.53
C ALA A 58 11.66 3.69 0.97
N LEU A 59 10.41 4.00 0.64
CA LEU A 59 9.27 3.11 0.87
C LEU A 59 9.40 1.82 0.04
N ARG A 60 9.73 1.92 -1.25
CA ARG A 60 9.92 0.77 -2.14
C ARG A 60 11.04 -0.14 -1.66
N GLN A 61 12.13 0.43 -1.16
CA GLN A 61 13.27 -0.33 -0.64
C GLN A 61 12.96 -1.10 0.65
N THR A 62 12.16 -0.53 1.55
CA THR A 62 11.83 -1.09 2.87
C THR A 62 10.58 -1.99 2.85
N HIS A 63 9.61 -1.68 1.99
CA HIS A 63 8.32 -2.37 1.90
C HIS A 63 8.13 -3.05 0.54
N ARG A 64 9.19 -3.71 0.06
CA ARG A 64 9.27 -4.37 -1.26
C ARG A 64 8.10 -5.29 -1.57
N ARG A 65 7.51 -5.92 -0.55
CA ARG A 65 6.37 -6.83 -0.67
C ARG A 65 5.20 -6.24 -1.48
N TYR A 66 4.95 -4.94 -1.40
CA TYR A 66 3.85 -4.30 -2.14
C TYR A 66 4.23 -3.97 -3.59
N PHE A 67 5.53 -3.86 -3.89
CA PHE A 67 6.03 -3.33 -5.15
C PHE A 67 6.67 -4.40 -6.05
N GLN A 68 7.18 -5.48 -5.47
CA GLN A 68 7.74 -6.60 -6.23
C GLN A 68 6.66 -7.64 -6.46
N ASN A 69 6.40 -7.97 -7.73
CA ASN A 69 5.65 -9.17 -8.06
C ASN A 69 6.47 -10.40 -7.64
N ALA A 70 5.80 -11.51 -7.32
CA ALA A 70 6.47 -12.77 -6.96
C ALA A 70 7.54 -13.22 -7.99
N ARG A 71 7.45 -12.76 -9.25
CA ARG A 71 8.47 -12.98 -10.29
C ARG A 71 9.75 -12.15 -10.10
N GLU A 72 9.67 -10.88 -9.69
CA GLU A 72 10.86 -10.02 -9.52
C GLU A 72 11.71 -10.41 -8.30
N ILE A 73 11.09 -10.97 -7.26
CA ILE A 73 11.81 -11.46 -6.07
C ILE A 73 12.71 -12.66 -6.43
N ILE A 74 12.26 -13.50 -7.37
CA ILE A 74 13.01 -14.68 -7.83
C ILE A 74 14.19 -14.26 -8.72
N GLU A 75 14.02 -13.26 -9.58
CA GLU A 75 15.10 -12.75 -10.46
C GLU A 75 16.17 -11.94 -9.70
N SER A 76 15.82 -11.34 -8.55
CA SER A 76 16.77 -10.59 -7.72
C SER A 76 17.69 -11.49 -6.87
N SER A 77 17.51 -12.81 -6.93
CA SER A 77 18.21 -13.81 -6.10
C SER A 77 19.14 -14.74 -6.89
N THR A 78 19.46 -14.41 -8.16
CA THR A 78 20.36 -15.19 -9.03
C THR A 78 21.60 -14.40 -9.40
#